data_AF-A0A662D3F7-F1
#
_entry.id   AF-A0A662D3F7-F1
#
_cell.length_a   1.000
_cell.length_b   1.000
_cell.length_c   1.000
_cell.angle_alpha   90.00
_cell.angle_beta   90.00
_cell.angle_gamma   90.00
#
_symmetry.space_group_name_H-M   'P 1'
#
loop_
_entity.id
_entity.type
_entity.pdbx_description
1 polymer ?
#
loop_
_entity_poly.entity_id
_entity_poly.type
_entity_poly.pdbx_seq_one_letter_code
_entity_poly.pdbx_strand_id
1 'polypeptide(L)'
;MEPEKKRIDPYVTWVANYCKHCFICINICPVDNLFFGDDEMASQQKCIQCLLCMKYCPDFALEVKSKKETSLAKKSSPDQEDSGVALPSGKKGGRPQP
;
A
#
# COMPACT_ATOMS: atom_id res chain seq x y z
N MET A 1 -9.33 -21.12 -1.23
CA MET A 1 -9.23 -20.52 -2.57
C MET A 1 -7.97 -19.68 -2.58
N GLU A 2 -7.02 -20.00 -3.44
CA GLU A 2 -5.81 -19.19 -3.61
C GLU A 2 -6.15 -18.01 -4.54
N PRO A 3 -5.76 -16.76 -4.20
CA PRO A 3 -6.10 -15.61 -5.02
C PRO A 3 -5.31 -15.61 -6.34
N GLU A 4 -6.00 -15.27 -7.43
CA GLU A 4 -5.51 -15.17 -8.80
C GLU A 4 -4.65 -13.91 -8.96
N LYS A 5 -3.33 -14.10 -8.89
CA LYS A 5 -2.33 -13.04 -9.08
C LYS A 5 -1.86 -13.01 -10.52
N LYS A 6 -1.96 -11.85 -11.18
CA LYS A 6 -1.54 -11.61 -12.57
C LYS A 6 -0.47 -10.52 -12.61
N ARG A 7 0.66 -10.78 -13.27
CA ARG A 7 1.64 -9.72 -13.55
C ARG A 7 1.20 -8.96 -14.79
N ILE A 8 0.84 -7.69 -14.60
CA ILE A 8 0.34 -6.82 -15.68
C ILE A 8 1.44 -5.89 -16.21
N ASP A 9 2.47 -5.64 -15.41
CA ASP A 9 3.62 -4.79 -15.70
C ASP A 9 4.88 -5.42 -15.06
N PRO A 10 6.10 -5.13 -15.53
CA PRO A 10 7.35 -5.54 -14.89
C PRO A 10 7.39 -5.28 -13.38
N TYR A 11 6.73 -4.20 -12.94
CA TYR A 11 6.73 -3.78 -11.55
C TYR A 11 5.38 -3.94 -10.85
N VAL A 12 4.29 -4.24 -11.55
CA VAL A 12 2.92 -4.25 -10.99
C VAL A 12 2.29 -5.63 -11.10
N THR A 13 1.84 -6.15 -9.96
CA THR A 13 1.03 -7.37 -9.88
C THR A 13 -0.39 -7.00 -9.44
N TRP A 14 -1.38 -7.50 -10.17
CA TRP A 14 -2.80 -7.33 -9.89
C TRP A 14 -3.38 -8.62 -9.31
N VAL A 15 -4.19 -8.50 -8.27
CA VAL A 15 -4.89 -9.62 -7.62
C VAL A 15 -6.37 -9.50 -7.96
N ALA A 16 -6.82 -10.30 -8.93
CA ALA A 16 -8.15 -10.13 -9.54
C ALA A 16 -9.27 -10.27 -8.50
N ASN A 17 -9.17 -11.25 -7.59
CA ASN A 17 -10.22 -11.52 -6.60
C ASN A 17 -10.43 -10.38 -5.58
N TYR A 18 -9.45 -9.48 -5.43
CA TYR A 18 -9.55 -8.33 -4.53
C TYR A 18 -9.97 -7.05 -5.26
N CYS A 19 -9.89 -7.02 -6.59
CA CYS A 19 -10.20 -5.82 -7.35
C CYS A 19 -11.71 -5.59 -7.45
N LYS A 20 -12.18 -4.45 -6.94
CA LYS A 20 -13.60 -4.03 -7.02
C LYS A 20 -13.93 -3.17 -8.23
N HIS A 21 -13.02 -3.05 -9.20
CA HIS A 21 -13.20 -2.19 -10.38
C HIS A 21 -13.61 -0.74 -10.03
N CYS A 22 -12.98 -0.17 -8.99
CA CYS A 22 -13.29 1.20 -8.53
C CYS A 22 -12.58 2.30 -9.35
N PHE A 23 -11.71 1.94 -10.30
CA PHE A 23 -10.95 2.83 -11.18
C PHE A 23 -9.99 3.83 -10.49
N ILE A 24 -9.88 3.85 -9.16
CA ILE A 24 -8.99 4.76 -8.42
C ILE A 24 -7.54 4.64 -8.88
N CYS A 25 -7.05 3.41 -9.06
CA CYS A 25 -5.68 3.14 -9.48
C CYS A 25 -5.35 3.68 -10.88
N ILE A 26 -6.35 3.76 -11.77
CA ILE A 26 -6.23 4.33 -13.11
C ILE A 26 -6.18 5.86 -12.98
N ASN A 27 -7.16 6.44 -12.28
CA ASN A 27 -7.30 7.90 -12.14
C ASN A 27 -6.13 8.56 -11.39
N ILE A 28 -5.52 7.87 -10.42
CA ILE A 28 -4.39 8.40 -9.64
C ILE A 28 -3.04 8.19 -10.33
N CYS A 29 -2.99 7.44 -11.44
CA CYS A 29 -1.74 7.12 -12.10
C CYS A 29 -1.18 8.36 -12.81
N PRO A 30 -0.01 8.90 -12.44
CA PRO A 30 0.51 10.14 -13.03
C PRO A 30 1.03 9.98 -14.48
N VAL A 31 1.03 8.75 -15.00
CA VAL A 31 1.58 8.38 -16.31
C VAL A 31 0.59 7.54 -17.12
N ASP A 32 -0.68 7.50 -16.70
CA ASP A 32 -1.77 6.76 -17.35
C ASP A 32 -1.39 5.31 -17.69
N ASN A 33 -0.71 4.64 -16.76
CA ASN A 33 -0.16 3.31 -17.01
C ASN A 33 -1.24 2.22 -17.06
N LEU A 34 -2.26 2.32 -16.22
CA LEU A 34 -3.24 1.25 -16.01
C LEU A 34 -4.52 1.53 -16.80
N PHE A 35 -5.13 0.47 -17.33
CA PHE A 35 -6.44 0.50 -17.96
C PHE A 35 -7.13 -0.87 -17.81
N PHE A 36 -8.44 -0.93 -18.08
CA PHE A 36 -9.17 -2.19 -18.17
C PHE A 36 -9.47 -2.53 -19.64
N GLY A 37 -9.25 -3.79 -20.02
CA GLY A 37 -9.68 -4.37 -21.29
C GLY A 37 -10.33 -5.72 -21.02
N ASP A 38 -11.54 -5.94 -21.53
CA ASP A 38 -12.32 -7.18 -21.33
C ASP A 38 -12.42 -7.62 -19.85
N ASP A 39 -12.70 -6.66 -18.95
CA ASP A 39 -12.74 -6.84 -17.48
C ASP A 39 -11.42 -7.30 -16.84
N GLU A 40 -10.31 -7.28 -17.59
CA GLU A 40 -8.97 -7.53 -17.10
C GLU A 40 -8.16 -6.24 -16.97
N MET A 41 -7.43 -6.10 -15.87
CA MET A 41 -6.50 -4.99 -15.72
C MET A 41 -5.25 -5.23 -16.57
N ALA A 42 -4.87 -4.21 -17.33
CA ALA A 42 -3.68 -4.21 -18.18
C ALA A 42 -2.83 -2.95 -17.96
N SER A 43 -1.59 -2.99 -18.46
CA SER A 43 -0.60 -1.92 -18.33
C SER A 43 -0.05 -1.48 -19.68
N GLN A 44 0.16 -0.17 -19.84
CA GLN A 44 0.87 0.44 -20.97
C GLN A 44 2.41 0.35 -20.85
N GLN A 45 2.94 -0.33 -19.83
CA GLN A 45 4.38 -0.50 -19.59
C GLN A 45 5.12 0.81 -19.29
N LYS A 46 4.42 1.79 -18.70
CA LYS A 46 4.89 3.12 -18.31
C LYS A 46 5.09 3.26 -16.80
N CYS A 47 4.99 2.18 -16.01
CA CYS A 47 5.06 2.27 -14.56
C CYS A 47 6.37 2.90 -14.05
N ILE A 48 6.26 4.05 -13.38
CA ILE A 48 7.39 4.75 -12.74
C ILE A 48 7.60 4.36 -11.27
N GLN A 49 6.88 3.34 -10.78
CA GLN A 49 6.96 2.85 -9.40
C GLN A 49 6.68 3.92 -8.34
N CYS A 50 5.73 4.82 -8.60
CA CYS A 50 5.34 5.89 -7.67
C CYS A 50 4.53 5.41 -6.45
N LEU A 51 4.09 4.14 -6.44
CA LEU A 51 3.33 3.47 -5.38
C LEU A 51 1.92 4.03 -5.09
N LEU A 52 1.44 5.01 -5.86
CA LEU A 52 0.13 5.63 -5.62
C LEU A 52 -1.03 4.63 -5.80
N CYS A 53 -1.01 3.83 -6.87
CA CYS A 53 -2.05 2.84 -7.12
C CYS A 53 -2.17 1.80 -6.00
N MET A 54 -1.04 1.38 -5.40
CA MET A 54 -1.01 0.50 -4.24
C MET A 54 -1.53 1.22 -2.98
N LYS A 55 -1.08 2.45 -2.73
CA LYS A 55 -1.44 3.24 -1.55
C LYS A 55 -2.94 3.60 -1.49
N TYR A 56 -3.55 3.87 -2.63
CA TYR A 56 -4.93 4.31 -2.72
C TYR A 56 -5.92 3.20 -3.08
N CYS A 57 -5.45 1.96 -3.30
CA CYS A 57 -6.35 0.84 -3.51
C CYS A 57 -7.04 0.46 -2.19
N PRO A 58 -8.37 0.58 -2.06
CA PRO A 58 -9.07 0.30 -0.80
C PRO A 58 -9.03 -1.18 -0.41
N ASP A 59 -8.88 -2.08 -1.39
CA ASP A 59 -8.86 -3.53 -1.20
C ASP A 59 -7.45 -4.14 -1.35
N PHE A 60 -6.40 -3.31 -1.47
CA PHE A 60 -5.02 -3.76 -1.67
C PHE A 60 -4.84 -4.76 -2.83
N ALA A 61 -5.61 -4.60 -3.90
CA ALA A 61 -5.60 -5.46 -5.08
C ALA A 61 -4.36 -5.28 -5.99
N LEU A 62 -3.43 -4.40 -5.63
CA LEU A 62 -2.24 -4.07 -6.41
C LEU A 62 -0.97 -4.11 -5.56
N GLU A 63 0.05 -4.79 -6.07
CA GLU A 63 1.39 -4.84 -5.49
C GLU A 63 2.38 -4.20 -6.46
N VAL A 64 3.21 -3.26 -5.98
CA VAL A 64 4.24 -2.60 -6.79
C VAL A 64 5.62 -2.91 -6.21
N LYS A 65 6.49 -3.51 -7.02
CA LYS A 65 7.89 -3.77 -6.62
C LYS A 65 8.68 -2.47 -6.64
N SER A 66 9.29 -2.11 -5.51
CA SER A 66 10.14 -0.94 -5.40
C SER A 66 11.54 -1.21 -6.00
N LYS A 67 12.22 -0.16 -6.48
CA LYS A 67 13.61 -0.26 -6.99
C LYS A 67 14.66 -0.45 -5.88
N LYS A 68 14.29 -0.39 -4.59
CA LYS A 68 15.24 -0.33 -3.47
C LYS A 68 15.37 -1.65 -2.71
N GLU A 69 15.79 -2.71 -3.39
CA GLU A 69 16.04 -3.99 -2.71
C GLU A 69 17.33 -4.66 -3.24
N THR A 70 18.44 -3.91 -3.38
CA THR A 70 19.78 -4.50 -3.62
C THR A 70 20.92 -3.89 -2.80
N SER A 71 20.65 -3.07 -1.76
CA SER A 71 21.75 -2.56 -0.92
C SER A 71 21.45 -2.34 0.57
N LEU A 72 20.29 -2.72 1.11
CA LEU A 72 20.02 -2.55 2.55
C LEU A 72 19.43 -3.80 3.23
N ALA A 73 20.00 -4.97 2.96
CA ALA A 73 19.83 -6.14 3.84
C ALA A 73 20.77 -6.04 5.04
N LYS A 74 20.44 -5.18 6.02
CA LYS A 74 20.85 -5.36 7.42
C LYS A 74 20.09 -4.41 8.34
N LYS A 75 19.52 -5.02 9.38
CA LYS A 75 18.70 -4.51 10.49
C LYS A 75 17.19 -4.49 10.19
N SER A 76 16.30 -5.17 10.90
CA SER A 76 16.41 -6.06 12.06
C SER A 76 14.98 -6.43 12.46
N SER A 77 14.62 -7.70 12.39
CA SER A 77 13.90 -8.34 13.49
C SER A 77 14.99 -8.69 14.52
N PRO A 78 14.81 -8.50 15.84
CA PRO A 78 13.84 -9.28 16.62
C PRO A 78 13.17 -8.55 17.80
N ASP A 79 12.15 -9.22 18.33
CA ASP A 79 11.53 -9.25 19.66
C ASP A 79 12.10 -8.37 20.79
N GLN A 80 11.21 -7.79 21.61
CA GLN A 80 10.96 -8.18 23.02
C GLN A 80 10.19 -7.09 23.80
N GLU A 81 9.06 -7.48 24.37
CA GLU A 81 8.46 -6.84 25.56
C GLU A 81 9.49 -6.75 26.69
N ASP A 82 9.56 -5.61 27.40
CA ASP A 82 9.55 -5.57 28.88
C ASP A 82 9.60 -4.12 29.42
N SER A 83 8.72 -3.87 30.39
CA SER A 83 8.81 -2.95 31.51
C SER A 83 8.95 -1.43 31.34
N GLY A 84 7.89 -0.76 31.78
CA GLY A 84 7.99 0.06 32.99
C GLY A 84 8.30 1.53 32.78
N VAL A 85 7.26 2.34 32.56
CA VAL A 85 7.35 3.79 32.83
C VAL A 85 6.29 4.17 33.85
N ALA A 86 6.77 4.46 35.06
CA ALA A 86 6.02 5.00 36.17
C ALA A 86 5.42 6.38 35.82
N LEU A 87 4.13 6.53 36.07
CA LEU A 87 3.41 7.81 36.05
C LEU A 87 3.61 8.52 37.39
N PRO A 88 4.17 9.74 37.45
CA PRO A 88 3.94 10.62 38.58
C PRO A 88 2.67 11.46 38.38
N SER A 89 1.74 11.28 39.31
CA SER A 89 0.55 12.08 39.57
C SER A 89 0.83 13.59 39.61
N GLY A 90 -0.05 14.41 39.01
CA GLY A 90 0.11 15.87 39.08
C GLY A 90 -1.02 16.75 38.53
N LYS A 91 -2.10 16.87 39.32
CA LYS A 91 -3.01 18.05 39.51
C LYS A 91 -3.83 18.65 38.35
N LYS A 92 -5.14 18.42 38.48
CA LYS A 92 -6.35 19.25 38.25
C LYS A 92 -6.19 20.68 37.72
N GLY A 93 -7.02 21.02 36.72
CA GLY A 93 -7.44 22.39 36.40
C GLY A 93 -8.48 22.40 35.28
N GLY A 94 -9.76 22.56 35.65
CA GLY A 94 -10.89 22.58 34.72
C GLY A 94 -11.02 23.90 33.94
N ARG A 95 -11.74 23.83 32.83
CA ARG A 95 -12.21 25.00 32.08
C ARG A 95 -13.60 24.68 31.52
N PRO A 96 -14.65 25.43 31.90
CA PRO A 96 -16.00 25.22 31.38
C PRO A 96 -16.06 25.71 29.92
N GLN A 97 -16.84 25.01 29.10
CA GLN A 97 -17.17 25.44 27.74
C GLN A 97 -18.45 26.29 27.78
N PRO A 98 -18.59 27.28 26.86
CA PRO A 98 -19.79 28.11 26.75
C PRO A 98 -21.00 27.33 26.25
#